data_AF-F9ZQC4-F1
#
_entry.id   AF-F9ZQC4-F1
#
_cell.length_a   1.000
_cell.length_b   1.000
_cell.length_c   1.000
_cell.angle_alpha   90.00
_cell.angle_beta   90.00
_cell.angle_gamma   90.00
#
_symmetry.space_group_name_H-M   'P 1'
#
loop_
_entity.id
_entity.type
_entity.pdbx_description
1 polymer ?
#
loop_
_entity_poly.entity_id
_entity_poly.type
_entity_poly.pdbx_seq_one_letter_code
_entity_poly.pdbx_strand_id
1 'polypeptide(L)'
;MIGVMGTAPRLATDRVEALLSLEQHLITEQCAIERWFRCQWQKTPPPFYASVDLRNAGFKLAPIDTNLFPAGFNNLNPEYAPLYVSAVQHYLAQYHPGLERVLLLPENHTRNGFYLENVARLAELLEQAGLNVRVASLRGEAQELELPSGGRLRLEALERHGDHLQAGDFLPELILLNNDLSGGTPPLLEGLAQTILPPLAAGWRTRRKSQHFAHYRRLAQELGEVIDIDPWLIDPIFRRCQGIDFMRAEGRDCLVANVNAVLDAIRERYAHYGIQARPFVIVKADAGTYGMGVMTAYSGEEFLELNRKARTRMAKSKEGLPVSDVFIQEGVYTYERTAENAVAEPVVYLVGQQVLGGFYRVHRERGEDENLNAPGAHFEPMAFAETGVNPCRNSPPDAPINRYYAYGVIARLAVMAAAREARDWSTQSRA
;
A
#
# COMPACT_ATOMS: atom_id res chain seq x y z
N MET A 1 -4.43 -16.93 -19.45
CA MET A 1 -5.71 -16.83 -18.72
C MET A 1 -5.39 -16.81 -17.24
N ILE A 2 -5.61 -15.68 -16.58
CA ILE A 2 -5.47 -15.58 -15.13
C ILE A 2 -6.67 -16.34 -14.54
N GLY A 3 -6.43 -17.47 -13.88
CA GLY A 3 -7.47 -18.18 -13.18
C GLY A 3 -7.95 -17.31 -12.01
N VAL A 4 -9.22 -16.93 -12.01
CA VAL A 4 -9.87 -16.37 -10.83
C VAL A 4 -9.96 -17.50 -9.81
N MET A 5 -9.57 -17.27 -8.55
CA MET A 5 -9.75 -18.28 -7.52
C MET A 5 -11.22 -18.69 -7.44
N GLY A 6 -11.50 -19.99 -7.58
CA GLY A 6 -12.85 -20.53 -7.38
C GLY A 6 -13.34 -20.43 -5.93
N THR A 7 -12.43 -20.23 -4.97
CA THR A 7 -12.71 -20.08 -3.53
C THR A 7 -11.76 -19.07 -2.90
N ALA A 8 -12.31 -18.11 -2.13
CA ALA A 8 -11.51 -17.14 -1.38
C ALA A 8 -10.64 -17.86 -0.31
N PRO A 9 -9.43 -17.34 0.01
CA PRO A 9 -8.63 -17.84 1.12
C PRO A 9 -9.43 -17.93 2.42
N ARG A 10 -9.18 -19.01 3.17
CA ARG A 10 -9.82 -19.27 4.47
C ARG A 10 -8.87 -18.92 5.60
N LEU A 11 -9.42 -18.53 6.74
CA LEU A 11 -8.63 -18.34 7.95
C LEU A 11 -8.30 -19.71 8.56
N ALA A 12 -7.01 -19.99 8.69
CA ALA A 12 -6.47 -21.23 9.25
C ALA A 12 -5.92 -20.96 10.66
N THR A 13 -6.81 -20.61 11.59
CA THR A 13 -6.49 -20.33 13.00
C THR A 13 -7.59 -20.82 13.91
N ASP A 14 -7.25 -21.24 15.12
CA ASP A 14 -8.22 -21.72 16.13
C ASP A 14 -8.99 -20.57 16.81
N ARG A 15 -8.66 -19.31 16.48
CA ARG A 15 -9.24 -18.10 17.09
C ARG A 15 -10.07 -17.25 16.13
N VAL A 16 -10.83 -17.90 15.25
CA VAL A 16 -11.73 -17.20 14.31
C VAL A 16 -12.74 -16.29 15.04
N GLU A 17 -13.10 -16.62 16.28
CA GLU A 17 -14.08 -15.88 17.09
C GLU A 17 -13.73 -14.39 17.33
N ALA A 18 -12.45 -14.05 17.55
CA ALA A 18 -12.05 -12.67 17.84
C ALA A 18 -12.17 -11.76 16.60
N LEU A 19 -11.78 -12.26 15.41
CA LEU A 19 -12.00 -11.56 14.15
C LEU A 19 -13.48 -11.56 13.77
N LEU A 20 -14.20 -12.67 13.95
CA LEU A 20 -15.66 -12.70 13.73
C LEU A 20 -16.34 -11.60 14.54
N SER A 21 -15.88 -11.35 15.77
CA SER A 21 -16.37 -10.24 16.59
C SER A 21 -16.02 -8.88 15.98
N LEU A 22 -14.78 -8.64 15.53
CA LEU A 22 -14.39 -7.40 14.86
C LEU A 22 -15.15 -7.17 13.54
N GLU A 23 -15.19 -8.17 12.65
CA GLU A 23 -15.91 -8.13 11.37
C GLU A 23 -17.40 -7.88 11.61
N GLN A 24 -18.03 -8.65 12.50
CA GLN A 24 -19.43 -8.46 12.87
C GLN A 24 -19.68 -7.05 13.40
N HIS A 25 -18.77 -6.51 14.22
CA HIS A 25 -18.89 -5.17 14.75
C HIS A 25 -18.80 -4.11 13.65
N LEU A 26 -17.82 -4.22 12.75
CA LEU A 26 -17.70 -3.32 11.59
C LEU A 26 -18.95 -3.34 10.70
N ILE A 27 -19.56 -4.52 10.49
CA ILE A 27 -20.79 -4.69 9.71
C ILE A 27 -21.97 -4.04 10.45
N THR A 28 -22.09 -4.28 11.76
CA THR A 28 -23.15 -3.68 12.59
C THR A 28 -23.10 -2.16 12.52
N GLU A 29 -21.90 -1.59 12.66
CA GLU A 29 -21.62 -0.15 12.68
C GLU A 29 -21.44 0.50 11.30
N GLN A 30 -21.78 -0.21 10.22
CA GLN A 30 -21.61 0.28 8.84
C GLN A 30 -22.14 1.71 8.63
N CYS A 31 -23.33 2.04 9.16
CA CYS A 31 -23.90 3.37 8.99
C CYS A 31 -23.02 4.48 9.61
N ALA A 32 -22.50 4.25 10.81
CA ALA A 32 -21.61 5.16 11.51
C ALA A 32 -20.28 5.31 10.76
N ILE A 33 -19.69 4.19 10.33
CA ILE A 33 -18.43 4.14 9.56
C ILE A 33 -18.55 4.91 8.24
N GLU A 34 -19.58 4.61 7.44
CA GLU A 34 -19.77 5.25 6.14
C GLU A 34 -20.07 6.75 6.28
N ARG A 35 -20.84 7.14 7.31
CA ARG A 35 -21.04 8.56 7.62
C ARG A 35 -19.73 9.24 7.99
N TRP A 36 -18.93 8.63 8.86
CA TRP A 36 -17.66 9.19 9.29
C TRP A 36 -16.71 9.37 8.11
N PHE A 37 -16.54 8.36 7.25
CA PHE A 37 -15.71 8.49 6.04
C PHE A 37 -16.15 9.64 5.14
N ARG A 38 -17.46 9.75 4.83
CA ARG A 38 -17.97 10.87 4.02
C ARG A 38 -17.57 12.23 4.59
N CYS A 39 -17.66 12.40 5.92
CA CYS A 39 -17.23 13.63 6.59
C CYS A 39 -15.71 13.83 6.53
N GLN A 40 -14.90 12.78 6.62
CA GLN A 40 -13.45 12.89 6.58
C GLN A 40 -12.94 13.24 5.17
N TRP A 41 -13.51 12.64 4.12
CA TRP A 41 -13.13 12.92 2.72
C TRP A 41 -13.45 14.36 2.30
N GLN A 42 -14.49 14.96 2.88
CA GLN A 42 -14.78 16.40 2.70
C GLN A 42 -13.69 17.30 3.30
N LYS A 43 -13.06 16.87 4.40
CA LYS A 43 -11.98 17.63 5.07
C LYS A 43 -10.63 17.46 4.38
N THR A 44 -10.38 16.27 3.84
CA THR A 44 -9.09 15.91 3.24
C THR A 44 -9.32 15.06 1.99
N PRO A 45 -9.13 15.62 0.78
CA PRO A 45 -9.27 14.89 -0.47
C PRO A 45 -8.35 13.67 -0.56
N PRO A 46 -8.82 12.54 -1.11
CA PRO A 46 -8.01 11.34 -1.30
C PRO A 46 -6.93 11.53 -2.39
N PRO A 47 -5.83 10.77 -2.36
CA PRO A 47 -4.93 10.64 -3.50
C PRO A 47 -5.67 10.03 -4.72
N PHE A 48 -5.12 10.22 -5.92
CA PHE A 48 -5.70 9.64 -7.15
C PHE A 48 -5.86 8.13 -7.04
N TYR A 49 -4.83 7.43 -6.57
CA TYR A 49 -4.86 6.00 -6.32
C TYR A 49 -3.98 5.59 -5.14
N ALA A 50 -4.18 4.38 -4.65
CA ALA A 50 -3.29 3.73 -3.69
C ALA A 50 -3.53 2.22 -3.70
N SER A 51 -2.54 1.46 -3.23
CA SER A 51 -2.74 0.10 -2.76
C SER A 51 -2.35 -0.02 -1.29
N VAL A 52 -3.06 -0.87 -0.56
CA VAL A 52 -2.83 -1.13 0.86
C VAL A 52 -2.65 -2.63 1.07
N ASP A 53 -1.48 -3.02 1.58
CA ASP A 53 -1.21 -4.39 1.97
C ASP A 53 -1.75 -4.56 3.40
N LEU A 54 -2.63 -5.54 3.59
CA LEU A 54 -3.25 -5.84 4.88
C LEU A 54 -2.78 -7.20 5.39
N ARG A 55 -2.86 -7.41 6.69
CA ARG A 55 -2.74 -8.74 7.30
C ARG A 55 -3.89 -9.03 8.23
N ASN A 56 -4.39 -10.25 8.12
CA ASN A 56 -5.45 -10.77 8.94
C ASN A 56 -4.92 -11.89 9.85
N ALA A 57 -4.73 -11.55 11.13
CA ALA A 57 -4.23 -12.46 12.15
C ALA A 57 -5.34 -13.21 12.89
N GLY A 58 -6.61 -13.08 12.50
CA GLY A 58 -7.74 -13.65 13.25
C GLY A 58 -8.02 -12.99 14.61
N PHE A 59 -7.11 -12.20 15.16
CA PHE A 59 -7.31 -11.37 16.36
C PHE A 59 -6.97 -9.89 16.11
N LYS A 60 -6.49 -9.56 14.91
CA LYS A 60 -6.07 -8.22 14.48
C LYS A 60 -6.15 -8.13 12.96
N LEU A 61 -6.67 -7.01 12.45
CA LEU A 61 -6.74 -6.71 11.02
C LEU A 61 -6.13 -5.33 10.79
N ALA A 62 -4.90 -5.30 10.26
CA ALA A 62 -4.11 -4.08 10.21
C ALA A 62 -3.40 -3.89 8.86
N PRO A 63 -3.17 -2.63 8.44
CA PRO A 63 -2.35 -2.34 7.28
C PRO A 63 -0.87 -2.46 7.63
N ILE A 64 -0.12 -3.12 6.75
CA ILE A 64 1.32 -3.32 6.90
C ILE A 64 2.15 -2.50 5.90
N ASP A 65 1.53 -2.04 4.81
CA ASP A 65 2.12 -1.12 3.84
C ASP A 65 1.03 -0.30 3.12
N THR A 66 1.38 0.92 2.67
CA THR A 66 0.53 1.76 1.85
C THR A 66 1.37 2.39 0.76
N ASN A 67 1.06 2.02 -0.48
CA ASN A 67 1.77 2.42 -1.67
C ASN A 67 0.95 3.42 -2.47
N LEU A 68 1.50 4.62 -2.67
CA LEU A 68 0.92 5.68 -3.49
C LEU A 68 1.28 5.56 -4.98
N PHE A 69 2.06 4.54 -5.35
CA PHE A 69 2.44 4.22 -6.73
C PHE A 69 2.12 2.73 -7.00
N PRO A 70 0.84 2.32 -6.89
CA PRO A 70 0.43 0.93 -7.04
C PRO A 70 0.81 0.37 -8.41
N ALA A 71 1.39 -0.83 -8.42
CA ALA A 71 2.07 -1.41 -9.59
C ALA A 71 1.51 -2.80 -9.98
N GLY A 72 0.23 -3.05 -9.70
CA GLY A 72 -0.43 -4.33 -9.94
C GLY A 72 -1.86 -4.22 -10.48
N PHE A 73 -2.16 -3.18 -11.28
CA PHE A 73 -3.48 -3.05 -11.92
C PHE A 73 -3.81 -4.25 -12.85
N ASN A 74 -2.80 -4.91 -13.41
CA ASN A 74 -2.93 -6.13 -14.20
C ASN A 74 -3.35 -7.37 -13.39
N ASN A 75 -3.24 -7.32 -12.05
CA ASN A 75 -3.63 -8.42 -11.16
C ASN A 75 -5.09 -8.28 -10.67
N LEU A 76 -5.74 -7.14 -10.95
CA LEU A 76 -7.16 -6.95 -10.63
C LEU A 76 -8.03 -7.83 -11.53
N ASN A 77 -9.18 -8.29 -11.03
CA ASN A 77 -10.09 -9.10 -11.84
C ASN A 77 -10.62 -8.25 -13.03
N PRO A 78 -10.38 -8.65 -14.29
CA PRO A 78 -10.82 -7.90 -15.46
C PRO A 78 -12.34 -7.79 -15.60
N GLU A 79 -13.12 -8.69 -15.01
CA GLU A 79 -14.59 -8.66 -15.06
C GLU A 79 -15.18 -7.41 -14.39
N TYR A 80 -14.44 -6.78 -13.46
CA TYR A 80 -14.86 -5.55 -12.79
C TYR A 80 -14.28 -4.28 -13.40
N ALA A 81 -13.77 -4.33 -14.64
CA ALA A 81 -13.31 -3.13 -15.36
C ALA A 81 -14.32 -1.96 -15.34
N PRO A 82 -15.64 -2.17 -15.51
CA PRO A 82 -16.61 -1.06 -15.42
C PRO A 82 -16.60 -0.34 -14.08
N LEU A 83 -16.37 -1.06 -12.97
CA LEU A 83 -16.24 -0.46 -11.63
C LEU A 83 -14.99 0.41 -11.55
N TYR A 84 -13.86 -0.08 -12.05
CA TYR A 84 -12.58 0.65 -12.02
C TYR A 84 -12.69 1.96 -12.83
N VAL A 85 -13.28 1.87 -14.03
CA VAL A 85 -13.54 3.02 -14.90
C VAL A 85 -14.46 4.03 -14.22
N SER A 86 -15.55 3.56 -13.60
CA SER A 86 -16.48 4.43 -12.87
C SER A 86 -15.81 5.13 -11.68
N ALA A 87 -14.91 4.44 -10.96
CA ALA A 87 -14.16 5.05 -9.86
C ALA A 87 -13.21 6.16 -10.34
N VAL A 88 -12.52 5.96 -11.47
CA VAL A 88 -11.70 7.00 -12.11
C VAL A 88 -12.58 8.19 -12.51
N GLN A 89 -13.69 7.96 -13.20
CA GLN A 89 -14.63 9.01 -13.59
C GLN A 89 -15.18 9.79 -12.39
N HIS A 90 -15.52 9.09 -11.29
CA HIS A 90 -15.96 9.74 -10.05
C HIS A 90 -14.87 10.65 -9.48
N TYR A 91 -13.61 10.19 -9.45
CA TYR A 91 -12.49 11.02 -8.99
C TYR A 91 -12.30 12.24 -9.88
N LEU A 92 -12.28 12.07 -11.19
CA LEU A 92 -12.09 13.15 -12.16
C LEU A 92 -13.22 14.18 -12.07
N ALA A 93 -14.47 13.74 -12.04
CA ALA A 93 -15.62 14.64 -11.93
C ALA A 93 -15.58 15.50 -10.65
N GLN A 94 -15.06 14.94 -9.55
CA GLN A 94 -15.01 15.63 -8.27
C GLN A 94 -13.80 16.56 -8.12
N TYR A 95 -12.61 16.15 -8.60
CA TYR A 95 -11.35 16.84 -8.31
C TYR A 95 -10.67 17.46 -9.52
N HIS A 96 -10.97 17.00 -10.74
CA HIS A 96 -10.36 17.47 -12.00
C HIS A 96 -11.41 17.57 -13.12
N PRO A 97 -12.46 18.38 -12.95
CA PRO A 97 -13.53 18.49 -13.94
C PRO A 97 -12.99 19.04 -15.26
N GLY A 98 -13.27 18.34 -16.36
CA GLY A 98 -12.84 18.73 -17.71
C GLY A 98 -11.40 18.34 -18.06
N LEU A 99 -10.71 17.56 -17.22
CA LEU A 99 -9.40 17.00 -17.57
C LEU A 99 -9.51 16.11 -18.82
N GLU A 100 -8.69 16.39 -19.82
CA GLU A 100 -8.69 15.68 -21.10
C GLU A 100 -7.37 14.92 -21.30
N ARG A 101 -6.22 15.55 -21.03
CA ARG A 101 -4.90 15.02 -21.42
C ARG A 101 -4.05 14.64 -20.22
N VAL A 102 -3.73 13.34 -20.10
CA VAL A 102 -2.90 12.79 -19.02
C VAL A 102 -1.62 12.16 -19.58
N LEU A 103 -0.49 12.52 -18.97
CA LEU A 103 0.79 11.87 -19.21
C LEU A 103 1.12 10.91 -18.06
N LEU A 104 1.18 9.62 -18.36
CA LEU A 104 1.56 8.57 -17.43
C LEU A 104 3.08 8.36 -17.44
N LEU A 105 3.71 8.50 -16.29
CA LEU A 105 5.15 8.31 -16.11
C LEU A 105 5.42 7.03 -15.30
N PRO A 106 5.85 5.93 -15.95
CA PRO A 106 6.17 4.68 -15.28
C PRO A 106 7.57 4.69 -14.63
N GLU A 107 7.85 3.64 -13.85
CA GLU A 107 9.19 3.29 -13.39
C GLU A 107 10.14 3.07 -14.56
N ASN A 108 11.43 3.27 -14.30
CA ASN A 108 12.48 3.12 -15.30
C ASN A 108 12.77 1.64 -15.69
N HIS A 109 12.01 0.69 -15.14
CA HIS A 109 12.24 -0.73 -15.27
C HIS A 109 11.56 -1.31 -16.52
N THR A 110 12.24 -1.28 -17.66
CA THR A 110 11.72 -1.81 -18.94
C THR A 110 11.87 -3.33 -19.10
N ARG A 111 12.48 -4.03 -18.13
CA ARG A 111 12.72 -5.49 -18.20
C ARG A 111 11.69 -6.34 -17.46
N ASN A 112 10.88 -5.74 -16.59
CA ASN A 112 9.87 -6.47 -15.82
C ASN A 112 8.56 -6.50 -16.62
N GLY A 113 8.31 -7.59 -17.36
CA GLY A 113 7.11 -7.74 -18.18
C GLY A 113 5.80 -7.54 -17.40
N PHE A 114 5.72 -8.03 -16.16
CA PHE A 114 4.51 -7.84 -15.31
C PHE A 114 4.28 -6.36 -14.96
N TYR A 115 5.35 -5.60 -14.76
CA TYR A 115 5.21 -4.16 -14.51
C TYR A 115 4.74 -3.42 -15.77
N LEU A 116 5.22 -3.83 -16.95
CA LEU A 116 4.73 -3.27 -18.22
C LEU A 116 3.25 -3.58 -18.46
N GLU A 117 2.79 -4.79 -18.11
CA GLU A 117 1.36 -5.14 -18.11
C GLU A 117 0.55 -4.23 -17.19
N ASN A 118 1.07 -3.94 -15.99
CA ASN A 118 0.45 -2.98 -15.08
C ASN A 118 0.31 -1.59 -15.73
N VAL A 119 1.36 -1.08 -16.37
CA VAL A 119 1.35 0.25 -17.00
C VAL A 119 0.34 0.28 -18.16
N ALA A 120 0.36 -0.74 -19.01
CA ALA A 120 -0.59 -0.87 -20.12
C ALA A 120 -2.03 -0.95 -19.61
N ARG A 121 -2.29 -1.75 -18.58
CA ARG A 121 -3.62 -1.88 -17.98
C ARG A 121 -4.11 -0.58 -17.33
N LEU A 122 -3.23 0.14 -16.64
CA LEU A 122 -3.56 1.44 -16.06
C LEU A 122 -3.90 2.46 -17.16
N ALA A 123 -3.09 2.55 -18.22
CA ALA A 123 -3.37 3.43 -19.36
C ALA A 123 -4.73 3.10 -20.00
N GLU A 124 -5.01 1.82 -20.24
CA GLU A 124 -6.29 1.37 -20.81
C GLU A 124 -7.49 1.79 -19.94
N LEU A 125 -7.40 1.64 -18.62
CA LEU A 125 -8.46 2.05 -17.69
C LEU A 125 -8.69 3.57 -17.68
N LEU A 126 -7.62 4.36 -17.80
CA LEU A 126 -7.69 5.82 -17.90
C LEU A 126 -8.31 6.26 -19.23
N GLU A 127 -7.96 5.60 -20.34
CA GLU A 127 -8.54 5.85 -21.65
C GLU A 127 -10.04 5.51 -21.67
N GLN A 128 -10.42 4.37 -21.10
CA GLN A 128 -11.84 3.97 -20.94
C GLN A 128 -12.62 4.95 -20.06
N ALA A 129 -11.96 5.65 -19.14
CA ALA A 129 -12.58 6.71 -18.34
C ALA A 129 -12.80 8.03 -19.12
N GLY A 130 -12.31 8.12 -20.36
CA GLY A 130 -12.50 9.27 -21.25
C GLY A 130 -11.30 10.20 -21.34
N LEU A 131 -10.12 9.77 -20.90
CA LEU A 131 -8.88 10.55 -20.99
C LEU A 131 -8.10 10.22 -22.27
N ASN A 132 -7.41 11.22 -22.83
CA ASN A 132 -6.35 11.00 -23.79
C ASN A 132 -5.04 10.75 -23.02
N VAL A 133 -4.53 9.52 -23.10
CA VAL A 133 -3.36 9.09 -22.32
C VAL A 133 -2.16 8.91 -23.22
N ARG A 134 -1.01 9.39 -22.76
CA ARG A 134 0.30 9.07 -23.32
C ARG A 134 1.21 8.53 -22.24
N VAL A 135 2.06 7.58 -22.59
CA VAL A 135 3.03 6.99 -21.66
C VAL A 135 4.42 7.39 -22.11
N ALA A 136 5.22 7.94 -21.20
CA ALA A 136 6.52 8.48 -21.57
C ALA A 136 7.62 8.13 -20.56
N SER A 137 8.84 8.00 -21.06
CA SER A 137 9.98 7.55 -20.27
C SER A 137 10.75 8.74 -19.70
N LEU A 138 11.02 8.71 -18.39
CA LEU A 138 11.93 9.66 -17.73
C LEU A 138 13.38 9.58 -18.25
N ARG A 139 13.73 8.55 -19.01
CA ARG A 139 15.04 8.43 -19.68
C ARG A 139 15.12 9.17 -21.02
N GLY A 140 13.99 9.67 -21.54
CA GLY A 140 13.94 10.43 -22.79
C GLY A 140 14.03 9.61 -24.08
N GLU A 141 14.00 8.27 -24.00
CA GLU A 141 14.07 7.39 -25.17
C GLU A 141 12.68 6.89 -25.55
N ALA A 142 12.31 7.08 -26.83
CA ALA A 142 11.09 6.48 -27.38
C ALA A 142 11.33 4.99 -27.66
N GLN A 143 10.42 4.14 -27.21
CA GLN A 143 10.53 2.70 -27.33
C GLN A 143 9.17 2.04 -27.49
N GLU A 144 9.07 1.02 -28.33
CA GLU A 144 7.92 0.11 -28.38
C GLU A 144 8.31 -1.19 -27.65
N LEU A 145 7.49 -1.60 -26.69
CA LEU A 145 7.71 -2.75 -25.84
C LEU A 145 6.62 -3.79 -26.10
N GLU A 146 7.01 -5.05 -26.32
CA GLU A 146 6.09 -6.17 -26.37
C GLU A 146 5.73 -6.64 -24.95
N LEU A 147 4.45 -6.89 -24.73
CA LEU A 147 3.91 -7.32 -23.45
C LEU A 147 3.78 -8.86 -23.41
N PRO A 148 3.94 -9.50 -22.23
CA PRO A 148 3.69 -10.93 -22.07
C PRO A 148 2.33 -11.43 -22.58
N SER A 149 1.30 -10.59 -22.56
CA SER A 149 -0.04 -10.82 -23.07
C SER A 149 -0.14 -10.83 -24.60
N GLY A 150 0.92 -10.41 -25.30
CA GLY A 150 0.95 -10.18 -26.74
C GLY A 150 0.56 -8.75 -27.15
N GLY A 151 0.17 -7.90 -26.20
CA GLY A 151 -0.06 -6.47 -26.43
C GLY A 151 1.25 -5.70 -26.65
N ARG A 152 1.12 -4.39 -26.88
CA ARG A 152 2.27 -3.48 -27.01
C ARG A 152 2.09 -2.24 -26.16
N LEU A 153 3.19 -1.75 -25.61
CA LEU A 153 3.25 -0.49 -24.88
C LEU A 153 4.25 0.44 -25.58
N ARG A 154 3.77 1.61 -26.00
CA ARG A 154 4.62 2.66 -26.56
C ARG A 154 5.04 3.62 -25.45
N LEU A 155 6.34 3.73 -25.24
CA LEU A 155 6.96 4.77 -24.43
C LEU A 155 7.43 5.89 -25.34
N GLU A 156 7.03 7.11 -25.03
CA GLU A 156 7.43 8.31 -25.76
C GLU A 156 8.60 9.03 -25.07
N ALA A 157 9.33 9.81 -25.87
CA ALA A 157 10.39 10.67 -25.37
C ALA A 157 9.78 11.91 -24.70
N LEU A 158 10.35 12.32 -23.57
CA LEU A 158 9.95 13.51 -22.85
C LEU A 158 10.77 14.72 -23.25
N GLU A 159 10.10 15.84 -23.42
CA GLU A 159 10.72 17.14 -23.66
C GLU A 159 10.16 18.16 -22.68
N ARG A 160 11.05 18.96 -22.10
CA ARG A 160 10.67 20.07 -21.21
C ARG A 160 10.88 21.40 -21.94
N HIS A 161 9.81 22.18 -22.02
CA HIS A 161 9.81 23.53 -22.59
C HIS A 161 9.39 24.51 -21.49
N GLY A 162 10.38 25.18 -20.88
CA GLY A 162 10.13 26.07 -19.74
C GLY A 162 9.60 25.31 -18.52
N ASP A 163 8.42 25.68 -18.06
CA ASP A 163 7.68 25.07 -16.94
C ASP A 163 6.65 24.01 -17.39
N HIS A 164 6.71 23.57 -18.65
CA HIS A 164 5.83 22.55 -19.20
C HIS A 164 6.62 21.33 -19.69
N LEU A 165 6.08 20.15 -19.42
CA LEU A 165 6.54 18.87 -19.91
C LEU A 165 5.60 18.35 -21.00
N GLN A 166 6.14 17.86 -22.10
CA GLN A 166 5.38 17.29 -23.22
C GLN A 166 6.01 16.00 -23.74
N ALA A 167 5.21 15.21 -24.46
CA ALA A 167 5.68 14.04 -25.20
C ALA A 167 5.37 14.24 -26.69
N GLY A 168 6.40 14.57 -27.48
CA GLY A 168 6.19 14.97 -28.88
C GLY A 168 5.28 16.20 -29.01
N ASP A 169 4.16 16.06 -29.71
CA ASP A 169 3.12 17.09 -29.89
C ASP A 169 2.07 17.10 -28.76
N PHE A 170 2.18 16.18 -27.80
CA PHE A 170 1.21 16.01 -26.72
C PHE A 170 1.58 16.85 -25.49
N LEU A 171 0.80 17.90 -25.23
CA LEU A 171 0.89 18.72 -24.02
C LEU A 171 -0.15 18.26 -22.96
N PRO A 172 0.25 17.52 -21.92
CA PRO A 172 -0.65 17.07 -20.87
C PRO A 172 -1.08 18.21 -19.95
N GLU A 173 -2.28 18.06 -19.39
CA GLU A 173 -2.81 18.92 -18.34
C GLU A 173 -2.44 18.38 -16.94
N LEU A 174 -2.27 17.06 -16.86
CA LEU A 174 -1.91 16.36 -15.63
C LEU A 174 -0.86 15.28 -15.92
N ILE A 175 0.11 15.19 -15.02
CA ILE A 175 1.15 14.16 -15.02
C ILE A 175 0.84 13.16 -13.90
N LEU A 176 0.57 11.92 -14.27
CA LEU A 176 0.31 10.84 -13.33
C LEU A 176 1.59 10.01 -13.16
N LEU A 177 2.15 10.02 -11.97
CA LEU A 177 3.34 9.24 -11.62
C LEU A 177 2.94 7.83 -11.22
N ASN A 178 3.35 6.82 -11.99
CA ASN A 178 3.44 5.42 -11.55
C ASN A 178 4.88 5.02 -11.22
N ASN A 179 5.68 6.02 -10.83
CA ASN A 179 7.09 5.94 -10.47
C ASN A 179 7.26 6.54 -9.07
N ASP A 180 7.85 5.80 -8.14
CA ASP A 180 7.98 6.26 -6.74
C ASP A 180 9.09 7.30 -6.52
N LEU A 181 9.83 7.63 -7.58
CA LEU A 181 10.97 8.56 -7.60
C LEU A 181 12.04 8.17 -6.56
N SER A 182 12.25 6.87 -6.34
CA SER A 182 13.25 6.32 -5.41
C SER A 182 14.68 6.78 -5.65
N GLY A 183 15.08 7.02 -6.90
CA GLY A 183 16.36 7.63 -7.24
C GLY A 183 16.49 9.10 -6.78
N GLY A 184 15.39 9.74 -6.40
CA GLY A 184 15.24 11.18 -6.21
C GLY A 184 14.40 11.81 -7.31
N THR A 185 13.88 13.01 -7.04
CA THR A 185 13.10 13.79 -8.00
C THR A 185 14.01 14.25 -9.14
N PRO A 186 13.73 13.89 -10.40
CA PRO A 186 14.48 14.40 -11.55
C PRO A 186 14.25 15.91 -11.71
N PRO A 187 15.28 16.71 -12.04
CA PRO A 187 15.13 18.15 -12.29
C PRO A 187 14.07 18.48 -13.33
N LEU A 188 13.85 17.58 -14.30
CA LEU A 188 12.82 17.72 -15.33
C LEU A 188 11.38 17.80 -14.76
N LEU A 189 11.12 17.26 -13.57
CA LEU A 189 9.80 17.34 -12.91
C LEU A 189 9.66 18.56 -11.98
N GLU A 190 10.75 19.25 -11.66
CA GLU A 190 10.72 20.35 -10.67
C GLU A 190 10.22 21.65 -11.29
N GLY A 191 9.32 22.35 -10.60
CA GLY A 191 8.83 23.67 -11.04
C GLY A 191 7.98 23.62 -12.31
N LEU A 192 7.23 22.54 -12.52
CA LEU A 192 6.25 22.46 -13.60
C LEU A 192 4.95 23.17 -13.21
N ALA A 193 4.31 23.82 -14.19
CA ALA A 193 2.98 24.40 -14.04
C ALA A 193 1.88 23.32 -14.01
N GLN A 194 2.14 22.18 -14.66
CA GLN A 194 1.22 21.05 -14.71
C GLN A 194 1.10 20.38 -13.35
N THR A 195 -0.11 19.91 -13.05
CA THR A 195 -0.35 19.16 -11.81
C THR A 195 0.30 17.79 -11.90
N ILE A 196 1.05 17.41 -10.86
CA ILE A 196 1.66 16.08 -10.73
C ILE A 196 0.96 15.32 -9.62
N LEU A 197 0.44 14.13 -9.92
CA LEU A 197 -0.21 13.24 -8.96
C LEU A 197 0.50 11.87 -8.88
N PRO A 198 0.73 11.33 -7.67
CA PRO A 198 0.80 12.06 -6.41
C PRO A 198 1.81 13.24 -6.47
N PRO A 199 1.69 14.25 -5.59
CA PRO A 199 2.65 15.35 -5.56
C PRO A 199 4.09 14.86 -5.39
N LEU A 200 5.10 15.59 -5.90
CA LEU A 200 6.51 15.16 -5.81
C LEU A 200 7.00 14.91 -4.38
N ALA A 201 6.42 15.59 -3.39
CA ALA A 201 6.70 15.36 -1.97
C ALA A 201 6.24 13.97 -1.47
N ALA A 202 5.36 13.29 -2.20
CA ALA A 202 5.01 11.89 -1.98
C ALA A 202 6.12 10.92 -2.41
N GLY A 203 7.10 11.43 -3.16
CA GLY A 203 8.26 10.67 -3.60
C GLY A 203 9.08 10.13 -2.42
N TRP A 204 9.84 9.09 -2.74
CA TRP A 204 10.59 8.26 -1.79
C TRP A 204 11.49 9.00 -0.79
N ARG A 205 12.16 10.08 -1.21
CA ARG A 205 13.17 10.75 -0.35
C ARG A 205 12.53 11.53 0.81
N THR A 206 11.30 11.97 0.65
CA THR A 206 10.60 12.84 1.60
C THR A 206 9.58 12.08 2.43
N ARG A 207 8.91 11.08 1.85
CA ARG A 207 7.89 10.28 2.55
C ARG A 207 8.50 9.36 3.61
N ARG A 208 7.97 9.41 4.84
CA ARG A 208 8.42 8.57 5.97
C ARG A 208 7.29 7.66 6.46
N LYS A 209 7.58 6.36 6.62
CA LYS A 209 6.60 5.39 7.15
C LYS A 209 6.12 5.81 8.54
N SER A 210 7.02 6.27 9.40
CA SER A 210 6.70 6.76 10.74
C SER A 210 5.67 7.89 10.75
N GLN A 211 5.74 8.82 9.78
CA GLN A 211 4.76 9.90 9.64
C GLN A 211 3.41 9.36 9.19
N HIS A 212 3.40 8.52 8.14
CA HIS A 212 2.19 7.86 7.67
C HIS A 212 1.47 7.09 8.79
N PHE A 213 2.18 6.22 9.51
CA PHE A 213 1.59 5.44 10.61
C PHE A 213 1.20 6.31 11.81
N ALA A 214 1.82 7.48 12.02
CA ALA A 214 1.34 8.44 13.01
C ALA A 214 0.01 9.10 12.62
N HIS A 215 -0.26 9.32 11.32
CA HIS A 215 -1.59 9.72 10.86
C HIS A 215 -2.58 8.56 10.97
N TYR A 216 -2.16 7.35 10.62
CA TYR A 216 -2.99 6.15 10.72
C TYR A 216 -3.45 5.89 12.16
N ARG A 217 -2.53 5.92 13.14
CA ARG A 217 -2.86 5.75 14.56
C ARG A 217 -3.94 6.73 15.04
N ARG A 218 -3.83 8.01 14.65
CA ARG A 218 -4.83 9.03 15.00
C ARG A 218 -6.19 8.71 14.38
N LEU A 219 -6.22 8.26 13.13
CA LEU A 219 -7.45 7.85 12.44
C LEU A 219 -8.06 6.58 13.06
N ALA A 220 -7.24 5.62 13.45
CA ALA A 220 -7.68 4.40 14.14
C ALA A 220 -8.30 4.73 15.51
N GLN A 221 -7.72 5.67 16.25
CA GLN A 221 -8.28 6.19 17.50
C GLN A 221 -9.62 6.92 17.26
N GLU A 222 -9.66 7.85 16.30
CA GLU A 222 -10.89 8.57 15.93
C GLU A 222 -12.01 7.61 15.52
N LEU A 223 -11.71 6.58 14.72
CA LEU A 223 -12.71 5.58 14.35
C LEU A 223 -13.09 4.73 15.57
N GLY A 224 -12.11 4.30 16.38
CA GLY A 224 -12.34 3.55 17.60
C GLY A 224 -13.33 4.23 18.55
N GLU A 225 -13.26 5.56 18.69
CA GLU A 225 -14.23 6.34 19.46
C GLU A 225 -15.63 6.37 18.82
N VAL A 226 -15.71 6.39 17.48
CA VAL A 226 -16.98 6.45 16.74
C VAL A 226 -17.76 5.15 16.82
N ILE A 227 -17.06 4.02 16.82
CA ILE A 227 -17.69 2.70 16.80
C ILE A 227 -17.45 1.90 18.08
N ASP A 228 -16.78 2.43 19.09
CA ASP A 228 -16.46 1.71 20.34
C ASP A 228 -15.67 0.41 20.11
N ILE A 229 -14.53 0.52 19.43
CA ILE A 229 -13.55 -0.58 19.31
C ILE A 229 -12.21 -0.18 19.92
N ASP A 230 -11.49 -1.18 20.44
CA ASP A 230 -10.11 -0.99 20.83
C ASP A 230 -9.25 -0.73 19.57
N PRO A 231 -8.58 0.44 19.45
CA PRO A 231 -7.81 0.79 18.26
C PRO A 231 -6.67 -0.19 17.96
N TRP A 232 -6.14 -0.91 18.95
CA TRP A 232 -5.07 -1.89 18.71
C TRP A 232 -5.50 -3.03 17.80
N LEU A 233 -6.80 -3.33 17.69
CA LEU A 233 -7.33 -4.35 16.77
C LEU A 233 -7.09 -3.98 15.29
N ILE A 234 -6.82 -2.70 15.01
CA ILE A 234 -6.62 -2.18 13.66
C ILE A 234 -5.32 -1.38 13.47
N ASP A 235 -4.69 -0.90 14.56
CA ASP A 235 -3.41 -0.16 14.53
C ASP A 235 -2.24 -1.01 15.06
N PRO A 236 -1.22 -1.30 14.23
CA PRO A 236 0.00 -1.92 14.71
C PRO A 236 0.85 -0.94 15.54
N ILE A 237 1.37 -1.43 16.66
CA ILE A 237 2.32 -0.67 17.48
C ILE A 237 3.58 -0.41 16.66
N PHE A 238 4.15 0.79 16.77
CA PHE A 238 5.41 1.08 16.10
C PHE A 238 6.25 2.09 16.89
N ARG A 239 7.56 2.06 16.64
CA ARG A 239 8.53 3.04 17.11
C ARG A 239 9.51 3.37 15.98
N ARG A 240 10.22 4.48 16.13
CA ARG A 240 11.29 4.93 15.23
C ARG A 240 12.60 5.03 16.00
N CYS A 241 13.70 4.63 15.38
CA CYS A 241 15.05 4.92 15.86
C CYS A 241 15.83 5.61 14.73
N GLN A 242 16.69 6.58 15.08
CA GLN A 242 17.47 7.39 14.14
C GLN A 242 18.96 7.26 14.43
N GLY A 243 19.81 7.65 13.48
CA GLY A 243 21.27 7.59 13.64
C GLY A 243 21.79 6.16 13.67
N ILE A 244 21.15 5.26 12.90
CA ILE A 244 21.60 3.87 12.76
C ILE A 244 22.64 3.77 11.64
N ASP A 245 23.75 3.09 11.90
CA ASP A 245 24.63 2.57 10.85
C ASP A 245 24.87 1.08 11.11
N PHE A 246 24.21 0.22 10.32
CA PHE A 246 24.33 -1.23 10.44
C PHE A 246 25.73 -1.77 10.15
N MET A 247 26.56 -1.03 9.39
CA MET A 247 27.93 -1.42 9.07
C MET A 247 28.91 -1.04 10.18
N ARG A 248 28.70 0.11 10.83
CA ARG A 248 29.53 0.61 11.95
C ARG A 248 29.03 0.24 13.33
N ALA A 249 27.87 -0.42 13.41
CA ALA A 249 27.16 -0.75 14.66
C ALA A 249 26.77 0.48 15.50
N GLU A 250 26.66 1.66 14.86
CA GLU A 250 26.18 2.88 15.51
C GLU A 250 24.66 2.81 15.70
N GLY A 251 24.18 3.36 16.82
CA GLY A 251 22.74 3.37 17.15
C GLY A 251 22.15 2.00 17.54
N ARG A 252 22.99 0.96 17.65
CA ARG A 252 22.57 -0.41 18.00
C ARG A 252 21.80 -0.50 19.32
N ASP A 253 22.23 0.20 20.37
CA ASP A 253 21.54 0.17 21.66
C ASP A 253 20.14 0.79 21.57
N CYS A 254 19.97 1.87 20.78
CA CYS A 254 18.66 2.44 20.48
C CYS A 254 17.77 1.43 19.75
N LEU A 255 18.31 0.69 18.79
CA LEU A 255 17.56 -0.34 18.05
C LEU A 255 17.09 -1.46 19.00
N VAL A 256 17.99 -2.01 19.81
CA VAL A 256 17.69 -3.07 20.79
C VAL A 256 16.62 -2.63 21.78
N ALA A 257 16.78 -1.45 22.37
CA ALA A 257 15.84 -0.91 23.36
C ALA A 257 14.44 -0.69 22.75
N ASN A 258 14.36 -0.12 21.55
CA ASN A 258 13.06 0.11 20.90
C ASN A 258 12.41 -1.19 20.42
N VAL A 259 13.17 -2.19 19.96
CA VAL A 259 12.65 -3.52 19.62
C VAL A 259 12.04 -4.17 20.85
N ASN A 260 12.76 -4.20 21.97
CA ASN A 260 12.27 -4.78 23.22
C ASN A 260 11.01 -4.05 23.72
N ALA A 261 11.00 -2.72 23.67
CA ALA A 261 9.83 -1.92 24.07
C ALA A 261 8.58 -2.20 23.22
N VAL A 262 8.73 -2.45 21.91
CA VAL A 262 7.60 -2.87 21.06
C VAL A 262 7.16 -4.28 21.44
N LEU A 263 8.10 -5.23 21.61
CA LEU A 263 7.79 -6.60 22.01
C LEU A 263 7.07 -6.68 23.37
N ASP A 264 7.46 -5.87 24.35
CA ASP A 264 6.80 -5.78 25.65
C ASP A 264 5.36 -5.28 25.51
N ALA A 265 5.14 -4.24 24.72
CA ALA A 265 3.79 -3.75 24.45
C ALA A 265 2.92 -4.80 23.73
N ILE A 266 3.49 -5.56 22.80
CA ILE A 266 2.77 -6.67 22.15
C ILE A 266 2.44 -7.77 23.17
N ARG A 267 3.39 -8.15 24.04
CA ARG A 267 3.17 -9.16 25.10
C ARG A 267 2.00 -8.77 26.00
N GLU A 268 1.93 -7.52 26.42
CA GLU A 268 0.84 -7.01 27.26
C GLU A 268 -0.52 -7.14 26.56
N ARG A 269 -0.60 -6.72 25.28
CA ARG A 269 -1.83 -6.82 24.48
C ARG A 269 -2.21 -8.28 24.21
N TYR A 270 -1.24 -9.13 23.91
CA TYR A 270 -1.47 -10.56 23.74
C TYR A 270 -1.99 -11.19 25.02
N ALA A 271 -1.41 -10.87 26.18
CA ALA A 271 -1.92 -11.33 27.47
C ALA A 271 -3.36 -10.86 27.74
N HIS A 272 -3.68 -9.59 27.43
CA HIS A 272 -5.02 -9.03 27.58
C HIS A 272 -6.09 -9.80 26.79
N TYR A 273 -5.81 -10.20 25.55
CA TYR A 273 -6.70 -11.03 24.73
C TYR A 273 -6.44 -12.54 24.86
N GLY A 274 -5.56 -12.94 25.78
CA GLY A 274 -5.15 -14.33 25.99
C GLY A 274 -4.46 -15.00 24.79
N ILE A 275 -3.91 -14.24 23.83
CA ILE A 275 -3.23 -14.72 22.62
C ILE A 275 -1.93 -15.45 23.00
N GLN A 276 -1.75 -16.66 22.46
CA GLN A 276 -0.58 -17.52 22.74
C GLN A 276 0.49 -17.46 21.64
N ALA A 277 0.23 -16.74 20.55
CA ALA A 277 1.17 -16.56 19.46
C ALA A 277 2.45 -15.84 19.95
N ARG A 278 3.59 -16.12 19.33
CA ARG A 278 4.87 -15.50 19.71
C ARG A 278 4.90 -14.04 19.23
N PRO A 279 5.11 -13.05 20.11
CA PRO A 279 5.33 -11.67 19.67
C PRO A 279 6.57 -11.57 18.78
N PHE A 280 6.45 -10.80 17.71
CA PHE A 280 7.57 -10.49 16.83
C PHE A 280 7.46 -9.05 16.32
N VAL A 281 8.56 -8.52 15.80
CA VAL A 281 8.59 -7.20 15.17
C VAL A 281 9.15 -7.31 13.76
N ILE A 282 8.71 -6.39 12.91
CA ILE A 282 9.32 -6.16 11.61
C ILE A 282 10.10 -4.85 11.66
N VAL A 283 11.39 -4.93 11.37
CA VAL A 283 12.31 -3.80 11.30
C VAL A 283 12.55 -3.47 9.82
N LYS A 284 12.27 -2.22 9.45
CA LYS A 284 12.30 -1.70 8.08
C LYS A 284 13.03 -0.35 8.05
N ALA A 285 13.59 0.05 6.91
CA ALA A 285 14.00 1.45 6.74
C ALA A 285 12.77 2.38 6.78
N ASP A 286 12.87 3.52 7.46
CA ASP A 286 11.75 4.46 7.64
C ASP A 286 11.42 5.22 6.35
N ALA A 287 12.45 5.56 5.56
CA ALA A 287 12.29 5.98 4.19
C ALA A 287 12.51 4.76 3.29
N GLY A 288 11.41 4.31 2.68
CA GLY A 288 11.46 3.47 1.51
C GLY A 288 12.10 2.08 1.64
N THR A 289 11.29 1.04 1.37
CA THR A 289 11.78 -0.34 1.40
C THR A 289 11.45 -1.20 0.19
N TYR A 290 10.35 -1.06 -0.57
CA TYR A 290 10.00 -1.99 -1.68
C TYR A 290 10.32 -3.47 -1.38
N GLY A 291 10.05 -3.93 -0.14
CA GLY A 291 10.42 -5.27 0.35
C GLY A 291 11.92 -5.51 0.71
N MET A 292 12.82 -4.62 0.33
CA MET A 292 14.25 -4.61 0.67
C MET A 292 14.52 -3.95 2.04
N GLY A 293 15.54 -4.43 2.75
CA GLY A 293 15.88 -3.90 4.09
C GLY A 293 14.83 -4.20 5.16
N VAL A 294 14.13 -5.33 5.03
CA VAL A 294 13.13 -5.82 5.98
C VAL A 294 13.72 -7.01 6.76
N MET A 295 13.56 -7.00 8.07
CA MET A 295 13.96 -8.09 8.95
C MET A 295 12.89 -8.36 10.02
N THR A 296 12.49 -9.63 10.13
CA THR A 296 11.72 -10.14 11.27
C THR A 296 12.67 -10.38 12.44
N ALA A 297 12.26 -10.01 13.66
CA ALA A 297 12.99 -10.29 14.88
C ALA A 297 12.04 -10.60 16.04
N TYR A 298 12.49 -11.45 16.96
CA TYR A 298 11.74 -11.87 18.14
C TYR A 298 12.38 -11.40 19.46
N SER A 299 13.59 -10.86 19.40
CA SER A 299 14.25 -10.18 20.52
C SER A 299 15.14 -9.05 20.01
N GLY A 300 15.42 -8.07 20.87
CA GLY A 300 16.44 -7.05 20.59
C GLY A 300 17.85 -7.66 20.47
N GLU A 301 18.11 -8.78 21.14
CA GLU A 301 19.40 -9.47 21.12
C GLU A 301 19.80 -9.97 19.72
N GLU A 302 18.85 -10.27 18.84
CA GLU A 302 19.15 -10.64 17.44
C GLU A 302 19.90 -9.53 16.68
N PHE A 303 19.71 -8.27 17.07
CA PHE A 303 20.44 -7.13 16.50
C PHE A 303 21.87 -7.02 17.04
N LEU A 304 22.18 -7.74 18.13
CA LEU A 304 23.51 -7.81 18.68
C LEU A 304 24.43 -8.72 17.86
N GLU A 305 23.86 -9.73 17.20
CA GLU A 305 24.60 -10.82 16.56
C GLU A 305 24.47 -10.82 15.02
N LEU A 306 24.11 -9.67 14.42
CA LEU A 306 23.93 -9.58 12.97
C LEU A 306 25.21 -9.97 12.21
N ASN A 307 25.11 -11.08 11.48
CA ASN A 307 26.15 -11.48 10.55
C ASN A 307 26.31 -10.45 9.40
N ARG A 308 27.43 -10.53 8.66
CA ARG A 308 27.76 -9.59 7.59
C ARG A 308 26.66 -9.49 6.51
N LYS A 309 26.01 -10.61 6.18
CA LYS A 309 24.93 -10.67 5.17
C LYS A 309 23.69 -9.90 5.64
N ALA A 310 23.29 -10.08 6.89
CA ALA A 310 22.16 -9.37 7.50
C ALA A 310 22.44 -7.87 7.61
N ARG A 311 23.64 -7.47 8.06
CA ARG A 311 24.05 -6.05 8.09
C ARG A 311 24.01 -5.41 6.70
N THR A 312 24.53 -6.10 5.69
CA THR A 312 24.53 -5.59 4.30
C THR A 312 23.10 -5.41 3.78
N ARG A 313 22.19 -6.34 4.10
CA ARG A 313 20.79 -6.27 3.72
C ARG A 313 20.06 -5.10 4.40
N MET A 314 20.36 -4.82 5.66
CA MET A 314 19.73 -3.73 6.42
C MET A 314 20.37 -2.36 6.17
N ALA A 315 21.62 -2.32 5.71
CA ALA A 315 22.36 -1.08 5.47
C ALA A 315 21.91 -0.31 4.22
N LYS A 316 21.22 -0.98 3.28
CA LYS A 316 20.84 -0.38 1.99
C LYS A 316 19.33 -0.45 1.75
N SER A 317 18.73 0.67 1.38
CA SER A 317 17.38 0.74 0.82
C SER A 317 17.41 0.56 -0.71
N LYS A 318 16.26 0.78 -1.38
CA LYS A 318 16.16 0.86 -2.86
C LYS A 318 17.23 1.83 -3.41
N GLU A 319 17.79 1.50 -4.58
CA GLU A 319 18.91 2.21 -5.23
C GLU A 319 20.23 2.29 -4.43
N GLY A 320 20.37 1.51 -3.34
CA GLY A 320 21.64 1.38 -2.60
C GLY A 320 21.95 2.52 -1.62
N LEU A 321 20.95 3.37 -1.32
CA LEU A 321 21.08 4.47 -0.36
C LEU A 321 21.28 3.94 1.08
N PRO A 322 22.10 4.62 1.91
CA PRO A 322 22.33 4.20 3.29
C PRO A 322 21.07 4.41 4.15
N VAL A 323 20.79 3.43 5.02
CA VAL A 323 19.68 3.50 5.99
C VAL A 323 20.16 4.16 7.28
N SER A 324 19.65 5.34 7.60
CA SER A 324 19.92 6.08 8.85
C SER A 324 18.76 6.08 9.84
N ASP A 325 17.53 5.91 9.34
CA ASP A 325 16.29 5.90 10.11
C ASP A 325 15.59 4.55 9.97
N VAL A 326 15.24 3.96 11.10
CA VAL A 326 14.65 2.62 11.19
C VAL A 326 13.26 2.71 11.80
N PHE A 327 12.31 2.04 11.15
CA PHE A 327 10.94 1.86 11.55
C PHE A 327 10.77 0.45 12.12
N ILE A 328 10.35 0.36 13.38
CA ILE A 328 10.17 -0.89 14.13
C ILE A 328 8.68 -1.05 14.36
N GLN A 329 8.08 -2.05 13.72
CA GLN A 329 6.64 -2.27 13.71
C GLN A 329 6.31 -3.59 14.40
N GLU A 330 5.19 -3.63 15.12
CA GLU A 330 4.55 -4.87 15.53
C GLU A 330 4.34 -5.79 14.32
N GLY A 331 4.81 -7.02 14.48
CA GLY A 331 4.56 -8.09 13.53
C GLY A 331 3.11 -8.53 13.60
N VAL A 332 2.39 -8.38 12.50
CA VAL A 332 1.04 -8.91 12.35
C VAL A 332 1.12 -10.22 11.59
N TYR A 333 0.55 -11.28 12.15
CA TYR A 333 0.43 -12.57 11.47
C TYR A 333 -0.53 -12.48 10.29
N THR A 334 -0.33 -13.32 9.29
CA THR A 334 -1.41 -13.66 8.36
C THR A 334 -1.76 -15.13 8.50
N TYR A 335 -3.03 -15.40 8.82
CA TYR A 335 -3.57 -16.77 8.90
C TYR A 335 -4.45 -17.10 7.69
N GLU A 336 -4.43 -16.27 6.66
CA GLU A 336 -5.14 -16.55 5.42
C GLU A 336 -4.39 -17.61 4.61
N ARG A 337 -5.12 -18.67 4.23
CA ARG A 337 -4.59 -19.77 3.45
C ARG A 337 -5.44 -20.06 2.23
N THR A 338 -4.77 -20.31 1.10
CA THR A 338 -5.43 -20.77 -0.13
C THR A 338 -5.97 -22.20 0.05
N ALA A 339 -6.71 -22.69 -0.94
CA ALA A 339 -7.18 -24.09 -0.97
C ALA A 339 -6.02 -25.09 -0.91
N GLU A 340 -4.87 -24.73 -1.49
CA GLU A 340 -3.61 -25.49 -1.47
C GLU A 340 -2.77 -25.23 -0.22
N ASN A 341 -3.34 -24.59 0.80
CA ASN A 341 -2.71 -24.31 2.10
C ASN A 341 -1.50 -23.36 2.05
N ALA A 342 -1.33 -22.61 0.94
CA ALA A 342 -0.30 -21.57 0.81
C ALA A 342 -0.70 -20.32 1.60
N VAL A 343 0.29 -19.61 2.16
CA VAL A 343 0.05 -18.39 2.93
C VAL A 343 -0.31 -17.24 1.99
N ALA A 344 -1.34 -16.48 2.34
CA ALA A 344 -1.82 -15.35 1.56
C ALA A 344 -1.87 -14.07 2.40
N GLU A 345 -1.68 -12.90 1.77
CA GLU A 345 -2.02 -11.61 2.38
C GLU A 345 -2.75 -10.71 1.35
N PRO A 346 -3.82 -10.02 1.76
CA PRO A 346 -4.63 -9.22 0.85
C PRO A 346 -3.97 -7.89 0.51
N VAL A 347 -4.01 -7.52 -0.78
CA VAL A 347 -3.64 -6.19 -1.28
C VAL A 347 -4.89 -5.53 -1.85
N VAL A 348 -5.34 -4.45 -1.21
CA VAL A 348 -6.57 -3.72 -1.57
C VAL A 348 -6.23 -2.49 -2.39
N TYR A 349 -6.92 -2.29 -3.51
CA TYR A 349 -6.71 -1.17 -4.44
C TYR A 349 -7.83 -0.14 -4.31
N LEU A 350 -7.45 1.13 -4.35
CA LEU A 350 -8.36 2.26 -4.33
C LEU A 350 -8.03 3.27 -5.42
N VAL A 351 -9.07 3.88 -5.98
CA VAL A 351 -9.00 5.13 -6.75
C VAL A 351 -9.85 6.16 -6.03
N GLY A 352 -9.23 7.27 -5.63
CA GLY A 352 -9.86 8.21 -4.72
C GLY A 352 -10.31 7.54 -3.43
N GLN A 353 -11.60 7.72 -3.12
CA GLN A 353 -12.26 7.11 -1.96
C GLN A 353 -12.89 5.73 -2.27
N GLN A 354 -12.86 5.27 -3.52
CA GLN A 354 -13.55 4.06 -3.96
C GLN A 354 -12.64 2.84 -3.84
N VAL A 355 -13.13 1.79 -3.18
CA VAL A 355 -12.45 0.49 -3.12
C VAL A 355 -12.76 -0.27 -4.40
N LEU A 356 -11.71 -0.58 -5.17
CA LEU A 356 -11.83 -1.31 -6.43
C LEU A 356 -11.92 -2.82 -6.21
N GLY A 357 -11.34 -3.30 -5.11
CA GLY A 357 -11.11 -4.71 -4.88
C GLY A 357 -9.63 -4.95 -4.63
N GLY A 358 -9.08 -6.05 -5.16
CA GLY A 358 -7.68 -6.36 -4.93
C GLY A 358 -7.26 -7.73 -5.42
N PHE A 359 -6.10 -8.17 -4.94
CA PHE A 359 -5.58 -9.52 -5.14
C PHE A 359 -4.90 -10.00 -3.86
N TYR A 360 -4.84 -11.31 -3.68
CA TYR A 360 -3.97 -11.91 -2.67
C TYR A 360 -2.57 -12.04 -3.22
N ARG A 361 -1.59 -11.65 -2.41
CA ARG A 361 -0.20 -12.10 -2.59
C ARG A 361 -0.07 -13.45 -1.90
N VAL A 362 0.19 -14.49 -2.69
CA VAL A 362 0.29 -15.87 -2.23
C VAL A 362 1.75 -16.30 -2.25
N HIS A 363 2.19 -16.99 -1.21
CA HIS A 363 3.54 -17.54 -1.12
C HIS A 363 3.49 -18.96 -0.55
N ARG A 364 4.10 -19.91 -1.28
CA ARG A 364 4.09 -21.34 -0.89
C ARG A 364 5.18 -21.70 0.13
N GLU A 365 6.31 -20.99 0.08
CA GLU A 365 7.49 -21.31 0.90
C GLU A 365 7.67 -20.42 2.13
N ARG A 366 6.80 -19.42 2.36
CA ARG A 366 6.92 -18.45 3.46
C ARG A 366 5.92 -18.76 4.55
N GLY A 367 6.32 -18.50 5.79
CA GLY A 367 5.50 -18.59 6.99
C GLY A 367 4.58 -17.38 7.19
N GLU A 368 3.68 -17.54 8.15
CA GLU A 368 2.66 -16.57 8.60
C GLU A 368 3.22 -15.29 9.25
N ASP A 369 4.45 -15.34 9.77
CA ASP A 369 5.21 -14.22 10.35
C ASP A 369 6.36 -13.73 9.46
N GLU A 370 6.47 -14.26 8.24
CA GLU A 370 7.48 -13.85 7.27
C GLU A 370 6.94 -12.82 6.27
N ASN A 371 7.82 -12.00 5.70
CA ASN A 371 7.46 -11.10 4.59
C ASN A 371 7.10 -11.91 3.34
N LEU A 372 5.85 -11.80 2.87
CA LEU A 372 5.42 -12.49 1.64
C LEU A 372 5.81 -11.71 0.37
N ASN A 373 6.17 -10.43 0.48
CA ASN A 373 6.74 -9.65 -0.63
C ASN A 373 8.20 -10.05 -0.88
N ALA A 374 8.38 -11.28 -1.37
CA ALA A 374 9.65 -11.93 -1.61
C ALA A 374 9.62 -12.69 -2.96
N PRO A 375 10.80 -12.98 -3.55
CA PRO A 375 10.86 -13.83 -4.74
C PRO A 375 10.18 -15.17 -4.51
N GLY A 376 9.33 -15.59 -5.45
CA GLY A 376 8.49 -16.79 -5.32
C GLY A 376 7.03 -16.48 -5.01
N ALA A 377 6.68 -15.23 -4.68
CA ALA A 377 5.30 -14.80 -4.57
C ALA A 377 4.61 -14.80 -5.94
N HIS A 378 3.33 -15.18 -5.95
CA HIS A 378 2.43 -15.01 -7.08
C HIS A 378 1.14 -14.30 -6.62
N PHE A 379 0.35 -13.81 -7.58
CA PHE A 379 -0.82 -12.98 -7.28
C PHE A 379 -2.08 -13.65 -7.79
N GLU A 380 -3.08 -13.71 -6.93
CA GLU A 380 -4.37 -14.32 -7.24
C GLU A 380 -5.47 -13.27 -7.05
N PRO A 381 -6.25 -12.93 -8.11
CA PRO A 381 -7.29 -11.91 -8.00
C PRO A 381 -8.29 -12.25 -6.91
N MET A 382 -8.68 -11.26 -6.10
CA MET A 382 -9.77 -11.45 -5.16
C MET A 382 -11.08 -11.53 -5.92
N ALA A 383 -11.88 -12.55 -5.63
CA ALA A 383 -13.25 -12.65 -6.11
C ALA A 383 -14.14 -11.65 -5.36
N PHE A 384 -13.97 -10.35 -5.60
CA PHE A 384 -14.93 -9.31 -5.20
C PHE A 384 -16.20 -9.48 -6.04
N ALA A 385 -16.99 -10.54 -5.79
CA ALA A 385 -18.29 -10.71 -6.46
C ALA A 385 -19.19 -9.48 -6.25
N GLU A 386 -18.96 -8.72 -5.17
CA GLU A 386 -19.59 -7.43 -4.88
C GLU A 386 -18.55 -6.45 -4.32
N THR A 387 -18.72 -5.15 -4.60
CA THR A 387 -17.84 -4.07 -4.14
C THR A 387 -17.59 -4.14 -2.63
N GLY A 388 -16.34 -3.98 -2.17
CA GLY A 388 -15.91 -4.01 -0.75
C GLY A 388 -16.49 -2.94 0.18
N VAL A 389 -17.65 -2.41 -0.16
CA VAL A 389 -18.37 -1.34 0.51
C VAL A 389 -19.79 -1.75 0.87
N ASN A 390 -20.26 -2.93 0.46
CA ASN A 390 -21.61 -3.42 0.73
C ASN A 390 -21.58 -4.78 1.46
N PRO A 391 -21.49 -4.79 2.80
CA PRO A 391 -21.58 -6.02 3.58
C PRO A 391 -23.01 -6.58 3.53
N CYS A 392 -23.14 -7.90 3.69
CA CYS A 392 -24.43 -8.57 3.82
C CYS A 392 -24.68 -8.97 5.29
N ARG A 393 -25.59 -8.25 5.95
CA ARG A 393 -25.98 -8.51 7.36
C ARG A 393 -26.61 -9.89 7.56
N ASN A 394 -27.17 -10.48 6.52
CA ASN A 394 -27.79 -11.82 6.56
C ASN A 394 -26.79 -12.95 6.29
N SER A 395 -25.55 -12.61 5.92
CA SER A 395 -24.47 -13.57 5.73
C SER A 395 -23.60 -13.66 6.99
N PRO A 396 -22.93 -14.80 7.24
CA PRO A 396 -21.96 -14.92 8.31
C PRO A 396 -20.90 -13.80 8.27
N PRO A 397 -20.33 -13.36 9.41
CA PRO A 397 -19.32 -12.30 9.42
C PRO A 397 -18.08 -12.63 8.58
N ASP A 398 -17.72 -13.91 8.51
CA ASP A 398 -16.60 -14.42 7.72
C ASP A 398 -16.99 -14.78 6.27
N ALA A 399 -18.22 -14.48 5.83
CA ALA A 399 -18.56 -14.58 4.42
C ALA A 399 -17.64 -13.64 3.61
N PRO A 400 -17.17 -14.03 2.41
CA PRO A 400 -16.23 -13.22 1.63
C PRO A 400 -16.65 -11.75 1.50
N ILE A 401 -17.94 -11.48 1.26
CA ILE A 401 -18.50 -10.12 1.16
C ILE A 401 -18.27 -9.26 2.42
N ASN A 402 -18.41 -9.87 3.60
CA ASN A 402 -18.30 -9.20 4.88
C ASN A 402 -16.83 -8.99 5.27
N ARG A 403 -15.99 -9.99 5.03
CA ARG A 403 -14.54 -9.88 5.20
C ARG A 403 -13.95 -8.80 4.29
N TYR A 404 -14.38 -8.76 3.03
CA TYR A 404 -13.94 -7.75 2.09
C TYR A 404 -14.41 -6.34 2.45
N TYR A 405 -15.58 -6.21 3.07
CA TYR A 405 -16.00 -4.93 3.66
C TYR A 405 -15.04 -4.48 4.78
N ALA A 406 -14.69 -5.39 5.70
CA ALA A 406 -13.71 -5.09 6.75
C ALA A 406 -12.36 -4.67 6.15
N TYR A 407 -11.88 -5.37 5.12
CA TYR A 407 -10.65 -4.99 4.40
C TYR A 407 -10.77 -3.61 3.78
N GLY A 408 -11.91 -3.30 3.16
CA GLY A 408 -12.22 -1.98 2.60
C GLY A 408 -12.24 -0.86 3.65
N VAL A 409 -12.72 -1.11 4.87
CA VAL A 409 -12.66 -0.13 5.97
C VAL A 409 -11.21 0.18 6.33
N ILE A 410 -10.39 -0.86 6.57
CA ILE A 410 -8.99 -0.69 6.98
C ILE A 410 -8.15 -0.03 5.88
N ALA A 411 -8.38 -0.41 4.62
CA ALA A 411 -7.69 0.19 3.49
C ALA A 411 -8.07 1.67 3.31
N ARG A 412 -9.36 2.03 3.47
CA ARG A 412 -9.80 3.44 3.43
C ARG A 412 -9.21 4.28 4.56
N LEU A 413 -9.04 3.72 5.77
CA LEU A 413 -8.30 4.40 6.85
C LEU A 413 -6.84 4.69 6.45
N ALA A 414 -6.16 3.73 5.83
CA ALA A 414 -4.79 3.88 5.38
C ALA A 414 -4.67 4.94 4.26
N VAL A 415 -5.59 4.95 3.31
CA VAL A 415 -5.63 5.98 2.26
C VAL A 415 -5.96 7.36 2.85
N MET A 416 -6.83 7.45 3.85
CA MET A 416 -7.09 8.70 4.57
C MET A 416 -5.84 9.19 5.32
N ALA A 417 -5.05 8.28 5.88
CA ALA A 417 -3.78 8.62 6.51
C ALA A 417 -2.81 9.21 5.49
N ALA A 418 -2.72 8.62 4.29
CA ALA A 418 -1.91 9.15 3.19
C ALA A 418 -2.43 10.51 2.68
N ALA A 419 -3.74 10.74 2.67
CA ALA A 419 -4.33 12.02 2.33
C ALA A 419 -3.95 13.12 3.34
N ARG A 420 -4.02 12.81 4.65
CA ARG A 420 -3.60 13.74 5.72
C ARG A 420 -2.10 14.01 5.68
N GLU A 421 -1.30 12.98 5.41
CA GLU A 421 0.14 13.08 5.18
C GLU A 421 0.45 14.02 4.00
N ALA A 422 -0.28 13.90 2.89
CA ALA A 422 -0.08 14.75 1.71
C ALA A 422 -0.42 16.22 1.95
N ARG A 423 -1.43 16.50 2.78
CA ARG A 423 -1.77 17.87 3.18
C ARG A 423 -0.63 18.53 3.97
N ASP A 424 0.05 17.78 4.83
CA ASP A 424 1.16 18.30 5.62
C ASP A 424 2.35 18.72 4.72
N TRP A 425 2.60 18.00 3.62
CA TRP A 425 3.61 18.39 2.62
C TRP A 425 3.29 19.73 1.94
N SER A 426 2.03 19.96 1.58
CA SER A 426 1.59 21.21 0.94
C SER A 426 1.66 22.43 1.86
N THR A 427 1.64 22.20 3.17
CA THR A 427 1.77 23.27 4.18
C THR A 427 3.25 23.62 4.37
N GLN A 428 4.13 22.62 4.35
CA GLN A 428 5.58 22.79 4.48
C GLN A 428 6.24 23.44 3.26
N SER A 429 5.66 23.31 2.06
CA SER A 429 6.18 23.97 0.86
C SER A 429 5.78 25.46 0.75
N ARG A 430 4.86 25.93 1.61
CA ARG A 430 4.38 27.32 1.65
C ARG A 430 4.98 28.13 2.82
N ALA A 431 5.67 27.48 3.75
CA ALA A 431 6.39 28.08 4.87
C ALA A 431 7.89 28.12 4.56
#